data_AF-A0A1C3E7L4-F1
#
_entry.id   AF-A0A1C3E7L4-F1
#
_cell.length_a   1.000
_cell.length_b   1.000
_cell.length_c   1.000
_cell.angle_alpha   90.00
_cell.angle_beta   90.00
_cell.angle_gamma   90.00
#
_symmetry.space_group_name_H-M   'P 1'
#
loop_
_entity.id
_entity.type
_entity.pdbx_description
1 polymer ?
#
loop_
_entity_poly.entity_id
_entity_poly.type
_entity_poly.pdbx_seq_one_letter_code
_entity_poly.pdbx_strand_id
1 'polypeptide(L)'
;MNASVQALKEMTAEDLHRSVLEKYAIAKDHDLSRVVDFMVFREKSDEKEVYEAIEEYRKHIAILAVYTPLGYEIPISDDVDPVWHTHVLHTGDYLSLCNKLGCGFIHHQPFVFRAEAEAIMPTYREVTCELHKKHFGLNNKFWGPDKHVGCMNKP
;
A
#
# COMPACT_ATOMS: atom_id res chain seq x y z
N MET A 1 -11.64 5.98 22.44
CA MET A 1 -11.76 5.89 20.97
C MET A 1 -11.76 7.30 20.41
N ASN A 2 -10.94 7.58 19.40
CA ASN A 2 -10.82 8.92 18.80
C ASN A 2 -12.08 9.20 17.94
N ALA A 3 -12.62 10.42 17.97
CA ALA A 3 -13.87 10.77 17.28
C ALA A 3 -13.85 10.47 15.76
N SER A 4 -12.67 10.55 15.16
CA SER A 4 -12.42 10.22 13.75
C SER A 4 -12.63 8.74 13.42
N VAL A 5 -12.27 7.82 14.32
CA VAL A 5 -12.42 6.37 14.10
C VAL A 5 -13.87 5.93 14.23
N GLN A 6 -14.64 6.59 15.11
CA GLN A 6 -16.08 6.31 15.27
C GLN A 6 -16.86 6.74 14.02
N ALA A 7 -16.54 7.90 13.44
CA ALA A 7 -17.16 8.40 12.22
C ALA A 7 -16.92 7.48 11.00
N LEU A 8 -15.75 6.83 10.92
CA LEU A 8 -15.45 5.91 9.82
C LEU A 8 -16.28 4.61 9.89
N LYS A 9 -16.68 4.16 11.09
CA LYS A 9 -17.43 2.90 11.28
C LYS A 9 -18.90 2.99 10.82
N GLU A 10 -19.42 4.20 10.64
CA GLU A 10 -20.80 4.46 10.23
C GLU A 10 -20.91 4.77 8.72
N MET A 11 -19.79 4.73 7.99
CA MET A 11 -19.73 5.06 6.56
C MET A 11 -20.31 3.97 5.67
N THR A 12 -20.99 4.40 4.60
CA THR A 12 -21.47 3.50 3.55
C THR A 12 -20.33 2.99 2.67
N ALA A 13 -20.60 1.99 1.83
CA ALA A 13 -19.61 1.50 0.88
C ALA A 13 -19.16 2.57 -0.12
N GLU A 14 -20.09 3.44 -0.51
CA GLU A 14 -19.87 4.60 -1.39
C GLU A 14 -18.99 5.66 -0.72
N ASP A 15 -19.21 5.94 0.57
CA ASP A 15 -18.40 6.90 1.33
C ASP A 15 -16.95 6.40 1.50
N LEU A 16 -16.78 5.11 1.78
CA LEU A 16 -15.46 4.48 1.85
C LEU A 16 -14.75 4.53 0.50
N HIS A 17 -15.47 4.25 -0.59
CA HIS A 17 -14.92 4.34 -1.94
C HIS A 17 -14.47 5.76 -2.28
N ARG A 18 -15.29 6.76 -1.99
CA ARG A 18 -14.93 8.18 -2.16
C ARG A 18 -13.68 8.54 -1.37
N SER A 19 -13.63 8.12 -0.11
CA SER A 19 -12.48 8.39 0.76
C SER A 19 -11.19 7.78 0.21
N VAL A 20 -11.24 6.55 -0.30
CA VAL A 20 -10.08 5.91 -0.94
C VAL A 20 -9.63 6.70 -2.17
N LEU A 21 -10.55 7.17 -3.01
CA LEU A 21 -10.21 7.98 -4.18
C LEU A 21 -9.59 9.34 -3.81
N GLU A 22 -10.08 9.99 -2.74
CA GLU A 22 -9.49 11.22 -2.20
C GLU A 22 -8.06 10.98 -1.69
N LYS A 23 -7.84 9.90 -0.94
CA LYS A 23 -6.49 9.51 -0.47
C LYS A 23 -5.56 9.16 -1.63
N TYR A 24 -6.09 8.50 -2.66
CA TYR A 24 -5.33 8.18 -3.87
C TYR A 24 -4.92 9.44 -4.63
N ALA A 25 -5.78 10.45 -4.76
CA ALA A 25 -5.42 11.73 -5.38
C ALA A 25 -4.25 12.40 -4.64
N ILE A 26 -4.28 12.40 -3.30
CA ILE A 26 -3.18 12.91 -2.46
C ILE A 26 -1.88 12.13 -2.71
N ALA A 27 -1.95 10.79 -2.72
CA ALA A 27 -0.78 9.94 -2.97
C ALA A 27 -0.23 10.11 -4.39
N LYS A 28 -1.10 10.39 -5.36
CA LYS A 28 -0.73 10.65 -6.76
C LYS A 28 0.03 11.95 -6.93
N ASP A 29 -0.39 13.00 -6.24
CA ASP A 29 0.24 14.33 -6.28
C ASP A 29 1.53 14.40 -5.43
N HIS A 30 1.76 13.42 -4.56
CA HIS A 30 3.00 13.35 -3.79
C HIS A 30 4.18 12.92 -4.68
N ASP A 31 5.25 13.72 -4.65
CA ASP A 31 6.47 13.48 -5.43
C ASP A 31 7.24 12.29 -4.85
N LEU A 32 7.38 11.23 -5.66
CA LEU A 32 8.13 10.02 -5.33
C LEU A 32 9.40 9.88 -6.18
N SER A 33 9.86 10.96 -6.82
CA SER A 33 11.06 10.97 -7.67
C SER A 33 12.29 10.38 -6.97
N ARG A 34 12.48 10.69 -5.68
CA ARG A 34 13.59 10.13 -4.89
C ARG A 34 13.52 8.62 -4.71
N VAL A 35 12.31 8.08 -4.58
CA VAL A 35 12.08 6.63 -4.49
C VAL A 35 12.38 5.98 -5.83
N VAL A 36 11.90 6.58 -6.93
CA VAL A 36 12.18 6.13 -8.30
C VAL A 36 13.69 6.13 -8.57
N ASP A 37 14.35 7.25 -8.32
CA ASP A 37 15.80 7.41 -8.52
C ASP A 37 16.59 6.36 -7.73
N PHE A 38 16.18 6.10 -6.48
CA PHE A 38 16.81 5.07 -5.67
C PHE A 38 16.65 3.69 -6.31
N MET A 39 15.44 3.29 -6.67
CA MET A 39 15.19 1.96 -7.22
C MET A 39 15.88 1.77 -8.58
N VAL A 40 15.80 2.76 -9.47
CA VAL A 40 16.39 2.68 -10.81
C VAL A 40 17.92 2.79 -10.76
N PHE A 41 18.46 3.82 -10.11
CA PHE A 41 19.90 4.07 -10.19
C PHE A 41 20.72 3.32 -9.15
N ARG A 42 20.17 3.07 -7.96
CA ARG A 42 20.89 2.36 -6.89
C ARG A 42 20.61 0.86 -6.92
N GLU A 43 19.34 0.46 -6.95
CA GLU A 43 18.95 -0.96 -6.95
C GLU A 43 18.98 -1.59 -8.35
N LYS A 44 19.16 -0.79 -9.41
CA LYS A 44 19.24 -1.24 -10.81
C LYS A 44 17.96 -1.94 -11.28
N SER A 45 16.81 -1.56 -10.72
CA SER A 45 15.50 -2.03 -11.17
C SER A 45 15.14 -1.45 -12.54
N ASP A 46 14.32 -2.17 -13.30
CA ASP A 46 13.79 -1.66 -14.57
C ASP A 46 12.89 -0.44 -14.33
N GLU A 47 13.16 0.65 -15.05
CA GLU A 47 12.48 1.93 -14.83
C GLU A 47 10.98 1.84 -15.09
N LYS A 48 10.56 1.14 -16.15
CA LYS A 48 9.14 1.00 -16.48
C LYS A 48 8.43 0.21 -15.38
N GLU A 49 9.02 -0.89 -14.91
CA GLU A 49 8.47 -1.68 -13.81
C GLU A 49 8.37 -0.88 -12.51
N VAL A 50 9.37 -0.04 -12.21
CA VAL A 50 9.33 0.87 -11.05
C VAL A 50 8.15 1.84 -11.13
N TYR A 51 7.93 2.49 -12.27
CA TYR A 51 6.79 3.41 -12.41
C TYR A 51 5.44 2.71 -12.29
N GLU A 52 5.30 1.50 -12.83
CA GLU A 52 4.08 0.70 -12.67
C GLU A 52 3.87 0.30 -11.19
N ALA A 53 4.92 -0.13 -10.48
CA ALA A 53 4.85 -0.46 -9.06
C ALA A 53 4.55 0.76 -8.18
N ILE A 54 5.09 1.94 -8.51
CA ILE A 54 4.79 3.21 -7.83
C ILE A 54 3.30 3.56 -7.91
N GLU A 55 2.68 3.33 -9.07
CA GLU A 55 1.25 3.56 -9.25
C GLU A 55 0.41 2.61 -8.37
N GLU A 56 0.79 1.33 -8.29
CA GLU A 56 0.11 0.38 -7.41
C GLU A 56 0.37 0.65 -5.93
N TYR A 57 1.55 1.15 -5.56
CA TYR A 57 1.86 1.60 -4.21
C TYR A 57 0.95 2.77 -3.78
N ARG A 58 0.72 3.75 -4.66
CA ARG A 58 -0.19 4.88 -4.40
C ARG A 58 -1.61 4.41 -4.10
N LYS A 59 -2.12 3.45 -4.88
CA LYS A 59 -3.44 2.82 -4.64
C LYS A 59 -3.47 2.10 -3.31
N HIS A 60 -2.42 1.31 -3.03
CA HIS A 60 -2.34 0.50 -1.81
C HIS A 60 -2.28 1.38 -0.55
N ILE A 61 -1.45 2.43 -0.53
CA ILE A 61 -1.34 3.31 0.64
C ILE A 61 -2.60 4.15 0.87
N ALA A 62 -3.35 4.47 -0.19
CA ALA A 62 -4.66 5.10 -0.07
C ALA A 62 -5.69 4.17 0.60
N ILE A 63 -5.69 2.88 0.26
CA ILE A 63 -6.53 1.87 0.93
C ILE A 63 -6.15 1.76 2.41
N LEU A 64 -4.87 1.65 2.73
CA LEU A 64 -4.38 1.56 4.10
C LEU A 64 -4.82 2.76 4.95
N ALA A 65 -4.68 3.97 4.42
CA ALA A 65 -5.06 5.20 5.11
C ALA A 65 -6.54 5.24 5.54
N VAL A 66 -7.42 4.53 4.81
CA VAL A 66 -8.87 4.46 5.11
C VAL A 66 -9.19 3.25 5.99
N TYR A 67 -8.66 2.08 5.66
CA TYR A 67 -9.11 0.81 6.25
C TYR A 67 -8.30 0.35 7.46
N THR A 68 -7.02 0.73 7.61
CA THR A 68 -6.25 0.40 8.81
C THR A 68 -6.86 1.02 10.08
N PRO A 69 -7.33 2.29 10.09
CA PRO A 69 -8.06 2.85 11.24
C PRO A 69 -9.36 2.11 11.58
N LEU A 70 -9.93 1.37 10.62
CA LEU A 70 -11.12 0.53 10.82
C LEU A 70 -10.78 -0.85 11.40
N GLY A 71 -9.49 -1.18 11.55
CA GLY A 71 -9.01 -2.45 12.11
C GLY A 71 -8.73 -3.53 11.07
N TYR A 72 -8.66 -3.18 9.78
CA TYR A 72 -8.30 -4.14 8.74
C TYR A 72 -6.79 -4.38 8.72
N GLU A 73 -6.41 -5.65 8.63
CA GLU A 73 -5.06 -6.08 8.28
C GLU A 73 -4.97 -6.23 6.76
N ILE A 74 -4.04 -5.50 6.13
CA ILE A 74 -3.97 -5.36 4.67
C ILE A 74 -2.51 -5.57 4.25
N PRO A 75 -2.09 -6.82 4.05
CA PRO A 75 -0.73 -7.11 3.57
C PRO A 75 -0.52 -6.60 2.14
N ILE A 76 0.70 -6.20 1.82
CA ILE A 76 1.11 -5.73 0.49
C ILE A 76 1.60 -6.88 -0.39
N SER A 77 1.51 -6.71 -1.71
CA SER A 77 2.07 -7.63 -2.71
C SER A 77 3.60 -7.58 -2.74
N ASP A 78 4.24 -8.72 -3.01
CA ASP A 78 5.69 -8.83 -3.23
C ASP A 78 6.25 -7.98 -4.37
N ASP A 79 5.45 -7.72 -5.41
CA ASP A 79 5.86 -6.86 -6.51
C ASP A 79 5.85 -5.36 -6.15
N VAL A 80 5.06 -4.96 -5.15
CA VAL A 80 4.86 -3.55 -4.78
C VAL A 80 5.60 -3.18 -3.49
N ASP A 81 5.82 -4.16 -2.61
CA ASP A 81 6.55 -4.03 -1.34
C ASP A 81 7.93 -3.34 -1.45
N PRO A 82 8.76 -3.57 -2.50
CA PRO A 82 10.04 -2.86 -2.64
C PRO A 82 9.92 -1.34 -2.72
N VAL A 83 8.82 -0.83 -3.29
CA VAL A 83 8.54 0.61 -3.33
C VAL A 83 8.31 1.13 -1.91
N TRP A 84 7.52 0.41 -1.11
CA TRP A 84 7.21 0.83 0.25
C TRP A 84 8.45 0.75 1.15
N HIS A 85 9.22 -0.34 1.06
CA HIS A 85 10.52 -0.44 1.74
C HIS A 85 11.42 0.74 1.44
N THR A 86 11.54 1.11 0.16
CA THR A 86 12.37 2.23 -0.25
C THR A 86 11.82 3.54 0.33
N HIS A 87 10.51 3.78 0.22
CA HIS A 87 9.90 5.02 0.70
C HIS A 87 10.07 5.21 2.22
N VAL A 88 9.94 4.14 3.03
CA VAL A 88 10.16 4.21 4.49
C VAL A 88 11.59 4.65 4.84
N LEU A 89 12.59 4.33 4.02
CA LEU A 89 13.97 4.82 4.21
C LEU A 89 14.09 6.34 4.01
N HIS A 90 13.20 6.94 3.21
CA HIS A 90 13.06 8.38 3.05
C HIS A 90 12.13 8.95 4.14
N THR A 91 12.49 8.73 5.40
CA THR A 91 11.62 8.91 6.59
C THR A 91 10.85 10.24 6.63
N GLY A 92 11.50 11.36 6.30
CA GLY A 92 10.87 12.68 6.27
C GLY A 92 9.81 12.83 5.16
N ASP A 93 10.07 12.27 3.98
CA ASP A 93 9.13 12.28 2.86
C ASP A 93 7.96 11.33 3.11
N TYR A 94 8.26 10.14 3.65
CA TYR A 94 7.25 9.16 4.04
C TYR A 94 6.30 9.70 5.11
N LEU A 95 6.84 10.34 6.16
CA LEU A 95 6.03 10.98 7.20
C LEU A 95 5.20 12.13 6.61
N SER A 96 5.75 12.90 5.67
CA SER A 96 5.03 13.95 4.95
C SER A 96 3.82 13.40 4.20
N LEU A 97 3.98 12.32 3.43
CA LEU A 97 2.85 11.65 2.76
C LEU A 97 1.81 11.17 3.78
N CYS A 98 2.24 10.45 4.81
CA CYS A 98 1.33 9.89 5.82
C CYS A 98 0.51 10.98 6.55
N ASN A 99 1.12 12.14 6.82
CA ASN A 99 0.43 13.30 7.37
C ASN A 99 -0.59 13.90 6.39
N LYS A 100 -0.24 14.04 5.10
CA LYS A 100 -1.18 14.51 4.07
C LYS A 100 -2.38 13.57 3.92
N LEU A 101 -2.16 12.27 4.06
CA LEU A 101 -3.22 11.25 4.06
C LEU A 101 -4.12 11.35 5.31
N GLY A 102 -3.69 12.03 6.38
CA GLY A 102 -4.49 12.28 7.58
C GLY A 102 -4.58 11.09 8.54
N CYS A 103 -3.71 10.09 8.39
CA CYS A 103 -3.70 8.85 9.18
C CYS A 103 -2.58 8.78 10.23
N GLY A 104 -1.74 9.83 10.33
CA GLY A 104 -0.47 9.70 11.07
C GLY A 104 0.44 8.66 10.39
N PHE A 105 1.45 8.15 11.09
CA PHE A 105 2.40 7.19 10.49
C PHE A 105 1.74 5.83 10.20
N ILE A 106 1.73 5.39 8.95
CA ILE A 106 1.31 4.02 8.59
C ILE A 106 2.52 3.11 8.82
N HIS A 107 2.41 2.18 9.77
CA HIS A 107 3.49 1.26 10.08
C HIS A 107 3.57 0.13 9.07
N HIS A 108 4.72 0.00 8.40
CA HIS A 108 5.04 -1.20 7.63
C HIS A 108 5.67 -2.24 8.56
N GLN A 109 5.27 -3.51 8.42
CA GLN A 109 5.81 -4.64 9.20
C GLN A 109 6.28 -5.72 8.23
N PRO A 110 7.59 -5.78 7.95
CA PRO A 110 8.15 -6.79 7.07
C PRO A 110 8.02 -8.20 7.67
N PHE A 111 7.71 -9.20 6.84
CA PHE A 111 7.81 -10.60 7.24
C PHE A 111 9.27 -11.02 7.26
N VAL A 112 9.67 -11.76 8.30
CA VAL A 112 11.05 -12.27 8.45
C VAL A 112 11.12 -13.71 7.97
N PHE A 113 10.06 -14.49 8.18
CA PHE A 113 10.01 -15.89 7.85
C PHE A 113 8.94 -16.20 6.80
N ARG A 114 9.26 -17.14 5.89
CA ARG A 114 8.32 -17.67 4.89
C ARG A 114 7.00 -18.12 5.52
N ALA A 115 7.05 -18.76 6.69
CA ALA A 115 5.85 -19.23 7.38
C ALA A 115 4.91 -18.07 7.79
N GLU A 116 5.45 -16.89 8.10
CA GLU A 116 4.63 -15.70 8.41
C GLU A 116 3.93 -15.21 7.14
N ALA A 117 4.67 -15.12 6.03
CA ALA A 117 4.12 -14.77 4.73
C ALA A 117 3.02 -15.74 4.28
N GLU A 118 3.24 -17.06 4.42
CA GLU A 118 2.25 -18.10 4.09
C GLU A 118 1.01 -18.03 4.97
N ALA A 119 1.17 -17.76 6.28
CA ALA A 119 0.06 -17.66 7.22
C ALA A 119 -0.89 -16.49 6.92
N ILE A 120 -0.38 -15.39 6.34
CA ILE A 120 -1.19 -14.20 6.03
C ILE A 120 -1.80 -14.23 4.61
N MET A 121 -1.43 -15.20 3.77
CA MET A 121 -1.96 -15.32 2.41
C MET A 121 -3.49 -15.33 2.32
N PRO A 122 -4.25 -15.99 3.22
CA PRO A 122 -5.72 -15.91 3.20
C PRO A 122 -6.22 -14.47 3.32
N THR A 123 -5.69 -13.70 4.29
CA THR A 123 -6.00 -12.27 4.47
C THR A 123 -5.66 -11.46 3.21
N TYR A 124 -4.51 -11.72 2.59
CA TYR A 124 -4.14 -11.07 1.34
C TYR A 124 -5.17 -11.30 0.22
N ARG A 125 -5.62 -12.54 0.04
CA ARG A 125 -6.59 -12.91 -1.00
C ARG A 125 -7.98 -12.35 -0.72
N GLU A 126 -8.46 -12.48 0.51
CA GLU A 126 -9.84 -12.18 0.87
C GLU A 126 -10.05 -10.70 1.19
N VAL A 127 -9.00 -10.00 1.62
CA VAL A 127 -9.06 -8.59 2.01
C VAL A 127 -8.32 -7.71 1.01
N THR A 128 -6.99 -7.86 0.87
CA THR A 128 -6.19 -6.94 0.04
C THR A 128 -6.66 -6.95 -1.42
N CYS A 129 -6.75 -8.13 -2.04
CA CYS A 129 -7.13 -8.26 -3.45
C CYS A 129 -8.56 -7.73 -3.68
N GLU A 130 -9.52 -8.04 -2.80
CA GLU A 130 -10.90 -7.57 -2.96
C GLU A 130 -11.04 -6.06 -2.74
N LEU A 131 -10.26 -5.45 -1.83
CA LEU A 131 -10.21 -3.99 -1.69
C LEU A 131 -9.63 -3.33 -2.96
N HIS A 132 -8.51 -3.84 -3.48
CA HIS A 132 -7.94 -3.34 -4.73
C HIS A 132 -8.92 -3.44 -5.89
N LYS A 133 -9.56 -4.60 -6.05
CA LYS A 133 -10.59 -4.84 -7.06
C LYS A 133 -11.77 -3.89 -6.92
N LYS A 134 -12.26 -3.69 -5.69
CA LYS A 134 -13.40 -2.81 -5.39
C LYS A 134 -13.13 -1.35 -5.71
N HIS A 135 -11.92 -0.86 -5.41
CA HIS A 135 -11.62 0.57 -5.52
C HIS A 135 -11.00 0.97 -6.85
N PHE A 136 -10.22 0.10 -7.49
CA PHE A 136 -9.42 0.45 -8.67
C PHE A 136 -9.54 -0.55 -9.82
N GLY A 137 -10.25 -1.67 -9.63
CA GLY A 137 -10.14 -2.84 -10.51
C GLY A 137 -8.85 -3.62 -10.23
N LEU A 138 -8.92 -4.95 -10.33
CA LEU A 138 -7.78 -5.79 -9.96
C LEU A 138 -6.72 -5.78 -11.06
N ASN A 139 -5.55 -5.23 -10.76
CA ASN A 139 -4.39 -5.36 -11.63
C ASN A 139 -3.70 -6.71 -11.36
N ASN A 140 -4.00 -7.73 -12.17
CA ASN A 140 -3.46 -9.08 -11.98
C ASN A 140 -1.93 -9.14 -12.05
N LYS A 141 -1.26 -8.17 -12.70
CA LYS A 141 0.21 -8.11 -12.71
C LYS A 141 0.79 -7.95 -11.31
N PHE A 142 0.09 -7.29 -10.38
CA PHE A 142 0.61 -6.96 -9.05
C PHE A 142 -0.21 -7.60 -7.92
N TRP A 143 -1.50 -7.85 -8.14
CA TRP A 143 -2.42 -8.32 -7.10
C TRP A 143 -3.14 -9.62 -7.48
N GLY A 144 -2.69 -10.28 -8.55
CA GLY A 144 -3.32 -11.48 -9.11
C GLY A 144 -3.23 -12.72 -8.20
N PRO A 145 -3.99 -13.79 -8.54
CA PRO A 145 -4.04 -15.03 -7.76
C PRO A 145 -2.71 -15.81 -7.71
N ASP A 146 -1.76 -15.46 -8.57
CA ASP A 146 -0.39 -15.99 -8.64
C ASP A 146 0.62 -15.18 -7.80
N LYS A 147 0.23 -14.00 -7.30
CA LYS A 147 1.09 -13.09 -6.54
C LYS A 147 1.14 -13.43 -5.06
N HIS A 148 2.24 -13.10 -4.39
CA HIS A 148 2.42 -13.41 -2.98
C HIS A 148 2.36 -12.13 -2.15
N VAL A 149 2.25 -12.27 -0.82
CA VAL A 149 2.53 -11.14 0.07
C VAL A 149 4.02 -10.80 0.03
N GLY A 150 4.34 -9.54 0.33
CA GLY A 150 5.68 -8.99 0.37
C GLY A 150 6.68 -9.71 1.27
N CYS A 151 7.94 -9.26 1.19
CA CYS A 151 9.10 -9.76 1.96
C CYS A 151 9.68 -11.12 1.56
N MET A 152 9.31 -11.68 0.40
CA MET A 152 9.85 -12.98 -0.07
C MET A 152 10.92 -12.88 -1.17
N ASN A 153 11.20 -11.67 -1.69
CA ASN A 153 12.08 -11.48 -2.84
C ASN A 153 13.33 -10.63 -2.53
N LYS A 154 14.31 -11.25 -1.87
CA LYS A 154 15.69 -11.40 -2.38
C LYS A 154 16.33 -12.60 -1.64
N PRO A 155 17.03 -13.50 -2.33
CA PRO A 155 17.73 -14.64 -1.72
C PRO A 155 18.84 -14.22 -0.76
#